data_AF-A0A4D7C811-F1
#
_entry.id   AF-A0A4D7C811-F1
#
_cell.length_a   1.000
_cell.length_b   1.000
_cell.length_c   1.000
_cell.angle_alpha   90.00
_cell.angle_beta   90.00
_cell.angle_gamma   90.00
#
_symmetry.space_group_name_H-M   'P 1'
#
loop_
_entity.id
_entity.type
_entity.pdbx_description
1 polymer ?
#
loop_
_entity_poly.entity_id
_entity_poly.type
_entity_poly.pdbx_seq_one_letter_code
_entity_poly.pdbx_strand_id
1 'polypeptide(L)'
;MDLNSERQRRYTFDPAQLEPFEIGAAATVIMCWPGPLDEELRGEMQVRLAAALLRIAVGDEELALITPRSMKPIYAFRNVDADVKHMKRLEGRLSSALDVGNLAMPFLKKAYDGSDVRFPGMSDLTLASLTKAIELERRIGLDPANFRKRDWLPWLPVVHLAAAARVVLQQVRETSGREPEWLEMMADAGLIARWLREAQALVRIAILAFPMLEATLVRIELVGVTLPPAN
;
A
#
# COMPACT_ATOMS: atom_id res chain seq x y z
N MET A 1 24.86 -5.51 14.46
CA MET A 1 23.67 -5.07 13.70
C MET A 1 23.35 -3.69 14.25
N ASP A 2 23.69 -2.65 13.49
CA ASP A 2 23.67 -1.27 13.96
C ASP A 2 22.22 -0.84 14.25
N LEU A 3 21.92 -0.57 15.51
CA LEU A 3 20.61 -0.11 16.00
C LEU A 3 20.38 1.39 15.72
N ASN A 4 21.25 2.02 14.91
CA ASN A 4 21.34 3.47 14.72
C ASN A 4 20.99 3.96 13.31
N SER A 5 20.39 3.14 12.44
CA SER A 5 20.00 3.57 11.08
C SER A 5 18.49 3.52 10.79
N GLU A 6 17.63 3.21 11.76
CA GLU A 6 16.18 3.36 11.62
C GLU A 6 15.77 4.83 11.73
N ARG A 7 16.26 5.67 10.80
CA ARG A 7 15.55 6.92 10.50
C ARG A 7 14.15 6.52 10.08
N GLN A 8 13.15 6.98 10.82
CA GLN A 8 11.75 6.86 10.44
C GLN A 8 11.61 7.27 8.97
N ARG A 9 11.12 6.33 8.15
CA ARG A 9 11.09 6.51 6.70
C ARG A 9 9.90 7.37 6.34
N ARG A 10 10.16 8.63 6.01
CA ARG A 10 9.16 9.59 5.58
C ARG A 10 9.25 9.77 4.07
N TYR A 11 8.11 9.62 3.40
CA TYR A 11 7.95 9.90 1.98
C TYR A 11 6.95 11.03 1.83
N THR A 12 7.25 11.94 0.91
CA THR A 12 6.50 13.16 0.72
C THR A 12 6.15 13.25 -0.75
N PHE A 13 4.86 13.31 -1.05
CA PHE A 13 4.34 13.43 -2.40
C PHE A 13 3.78 14.83 -2.60
N ASP A 14 4.22 15.50 -3.65
CA ASP A 14 3.74 16.82 -4.04
C ASP A 14 2.86 16.68 -5.29
N PRO A 15 1.53 16.78 -5.17
CA PRO A 15 0.62 16.70 -6.31
C PRO A 15 0.75 17.87 -7.31
N ALA A 16 1.51 18.93 -6.99
CA ALA A 16 1.87 19.96 -7.96
C ALA A 16 2.99 19.50 -8.92
N GLN A 17 3.74 18.45 -8.55
CA GLN A 17 4.87 17.91 -9.33
C GLN A 17 4.62 16.50 -9.87
N LEU A 18 3.72 15.77 -9.22
CA LEU A 18 3.41 14.38 -9.54
C LEU A 18 1.97 14.23 -9.99
N GLU A 19 1.78 13.49 -11.07
CA GLU A 19 0.47 13.06 -11.52
C GLU A 19 -0.11 12.03 -10.53
N PRO A 20 -1.45 11.92 -10.42
CA PRO A 20 -2.08 10.97 -9.49
C PRO A 20 -1.58 9.52 -9.66
N PHE A 21 -1.41 9.04 -10.90
CA PHE A 21 -0.90 7.70 -11.17
C PHE A 21 0.57 7.51 -10.71
N GLU A 22 1.38 8.57 -10.72
CA GLU A 22 2.77 8.52 -10.23
C GLU A 22 2.80 8.41 -8.70
N ILE A 23 1.90 9.13 -8.02
CA ILE A 23 1.72 9.04 -6.57
C ILE A 23 1.25 7.63 -6.18
N GLY A 24 0.24 7.11 -6.89
CA GLY A 24 -0.27 5.75 -6.68
C GLY A 24 0.82 4.68 -6.89
N ALA A 25 1.59 4.81 -7.96
CA ALA A 25 2.71 3.91 -8.24
C ALA A 25 3.76 3.95 -7.12
N ALA A 26 4.15 5.14 -6.67
CA ALA A 26 5.13 5.32 -5.60
C ALA A 26 4.66 4.69 -4.29
N ALA A 27 3.41 4.97 -3.89
CA ALA A 27 2.82 4.40 -2.67
C ALA A 27 2.72 2.86 -2.74
N THR A 28 2.33 2.31 -3.89
CA THR A 28 2.28 0.85 -4.11
C THR A 28 3.65 0.22 -3.97
N VAL A 29 4.67 0.84 -4.55
CA VAL A 29 6.03 0.29 -4.49
C VAL A 29 6.64 0.39 -3.09
N ILE A 30 6.36 1.47 -2.36
CA ILE A 30 6.72 1.56 -0.93
C ILE A 30 6.07 0.41 -0.15
N MET A 31 4.78 0.17 -0.38
CA MET A 31 4.03 -0.91 0.26
C MET A 31 4.60 -2.29 -0.10
N CYS A 32 5.00 -2.52 -1.35
CA CYS A 32 5.51 -3.82 -1.82
C CYS A 32 6.99 -4.08 -1.45
N TRP A 33 7.77 -3.04 -1.15
CA TRP A 33 9.18 -3.13 -0.75
C TRP A 33 9.49 -2.28 0.49
N PRO A 34 8.99 -2.68 1.67
CA PRO A 34 9.14 -1.95 2.93
C PRO A 34 10.55 -2.03 3.55
N GLY A 35 11.55 -2.60 2.87
CA GLY A 35 12.92 -2.77 3.38
C GLY A 35 13.86 -1.58 3.09
N PRO A 36 14.91 -1.35 3.89
CA PRO A 36 15.84 -0.22 3.70
C PRO A 36 16.82 -0.37 2.52
N LEU A 37 17.04 -1.57 1.99
CA LEU A 37 18.16 -1.87 1.09
C LEU A 37 17.89 -1.70 -0.41
N ASP A 38 16.72 -1.18 -0.83
CA ASP A 38 16.32 -1.30 -2.24
C ASP A 38 15.67 -0.03 -2.81
N GLU A 39 16.28 1.13 -2.57
CA GLU A 39 15.85 2.41 -3.17
C GLU A 39 15.90 2.39 -4.69
N GLU A 40 16.94 1.79 -5.27
CA GLU A 40 17.10 1.68 -6.72
C GLU A 40 16.00 0.82 -7.35
N LEU A 41 15.74 -0.39 -6.80
CA LEU A 41 14.62 -1.21 -7.28
C LEU A 41 13.29 -0.50 -7.05
N ARG A 42 13.10 0.23 -5.94
CA ARG A 42 11.86 0.99 -5.73
C ARG A 42 11.69 2.06 -6.80
N GLY A 43 12.72 2.86 -7.08
CA GLY A 43 12.65 3.87 -8.13
C GLY A 43 12.35 3.24 -9.50
N GLU A 44 13.01 2.14 -9.81
CA GLU A 44 12.79 1.41 -11.05
C GLU A 44 11.36 0.84 -11.15
N MET A 45 10.88 0.18 -10.10
CA MET A 45 9.53 -0.39 -10.06
C MET A 45 8.45 0.69 -10.08
N GLN A 46 8.69 1.84 -9.45
CA GLN A 46 7.79 2.99 -9.50
C GLN A 46 7.65 3.49 -10.93
N VAL A 47 8.78 3.68 -11.64
CA VAL A 47 8.77 4.13 -13.04
C VAL A 47 8.05 3.13 -13.94
N ARG A 48 8.31 1.82 -13.75
CA ARG A 48 7.63 0.75 -14.51
C ARG A 48 6.12 0.74 -14.28
N LEU A 49 5.70 0.80 -13.02
CA LEU A 49 4.28 0.82 -12.67
C LEU A 49 3.59 2.10 -13.16
N ALA A 50 4.23 3.27 -13.01
CA ALA A 50 3.71 4.52 -13.53
C ALA A 50 3.54 4.49 -15.06
N ALA A 51 4.52 3.93 -15.79
CA ALA A 51 4.40 3.75 -17.24
C ALA A 51 3.26 2.80 -17.63
N ALA A 52 3.08 1.70 -16.90
CA ALA A 52 1.97 0.77 -17.11
C ALA A 52 0.60 1.44 -16.85
N LEU A 53 0.47 2.18 -15.74
CA LEU A 53 -0.75 2.92 -15.40
C LEU A 53 -1.06 4.01 -16.42
N LEU A 54 -0.04 4.73 -16.90
CA LEU A 54 -0.22 5.75 -17.93
C LEU A 54 -0.80 5.14 -19.22
N ARG A 55 -0.35 3.94 -19.62
CA ARG A 55 -0.89 3.25 -20.81
C ARG A 55 -2.35 2.85 -20.61
N ILE A 56 -2.71 2.35 -19.43
CA ILE A 56 -4.10 2.03 -19.07
C ILE A 56 -4.96 3.30 -19.09
N ALA A 57 -4.46 4.39 -18.50
CA ALA A 57 -5.16 5.67 -18.41
C ALA A 57 -5.28 6.41 -19.76
N VAL A 58 -4.37 6.14 -20.70
CA VAL A 58 -4.45 6.65 -22.08
C VAL A 58 -5.47 5.85 -22.88
N GLY A 59 -5.67 4.56 -22.57
CA GLY A 59 -6.78 3.73 -23.04
C GLY A 59 -6.85 3.60 -24.55
N ASP A 60 -6.44 2.44 -25.08
CA ASP A 60 -6.55 2.06 -26.50
C ASP A 60 -5.77 2.96 -27.49
N GLU A 61 -5.09 2.35 -28.45
CA GLU A 61 -4.23 3.06 -29.42
C GLU A 61 -5.04 4.06 -30.26
N GLU A 62 -6.33 3.80 -30.49
CA GLU A 62 -7.23 4.69 -31.23
C GLU A 62 -7.50 6.03 -30.54
N LEU A 63 -7.65 6.05 -29.21
CA LEU A 63 -7.91 7.27 -28.43
C LEU A 63 -6.63 8.08 -28.22
N ALA A 64 -5.49 7.40 -28.12
CA ALA A 64 -4.17 8.03 -28.01
C ALA A 64 -3.79 8.87 -29.26
N LEU A 65 -4.27 8.46 -30.45
CA LEU A 65 -4.06 9.18 -31.71
C LEU A 65 -4.85 10.49 -31.79
N ILE A 66 -5.96 10.61 -31.04
CA ILE A 66 -6.88 11.75 -31.11
C ILE A 66 -6.52 12.83 -30.08
N THR A 67 -6.00 12.45 -28.91
CA THR A 67 -5.59 13.40 -27.86
C THR A 67 -4.16 13.11 -27.39
N PRO A 68 -3.15 13.80 -27.94
CA PRO A 68 -1.79 13.67 -27.47
C PRO A 68 -1.72 14.05 -25.99
N ARG A 69 -1.28 13.12 -25.14
CA ARG A 69 -0.97 13.41 -23.74
C ARG A 69 0.53 13.62 -23.57
N SER A 70 0.92 14.68 -22.87
CA SER A 70 2.30 14.90 -22.49
C SER A 70 2.79 13.73 -21.61
N MET A 71 3.90 13.11 -22.02
CA MET A 71 4.51 12.00 -21.32
C MET A 71 5.94 12.37 -20.95
N LYS A 72 6.35 12.11 -19.70
CA LYS A 72 7.74 12.29 -19.28
C LYS A 72 8.63 11.30 -20.07
N PRO A 73 9.81 11.70 -20.58
CA PRO A 73 10.66 10.84 -21.40
C PRO A 73 11.00 9.48 -20.76
N ILE A 74 11.09 9.44 -19.43
CA ILE A 74 11.35 8.23 -18.63
C ILE A 74 10.29 7.12 -18.82
N TYR A 75 9.09 7.45 -19.32
CA TYR A 75 8.02 6.49 -19.61
C TYR A 75 7.97 6.10 -21.09
N ALA A 76 8.34 7.02 -21.99
CA ALA A 76 8.15 6.86 -23.43
C ALA A 76 9.05 5.79 -24.06
N PHE A 77 10.30 5.68 -23.60
CA PHE A 77 11.31 4.81 -24.21
C PHE A 77 11.43 3.43 -23.53
N ARG A 78 10.41 3.00 -22.79
CA ARG A 78 10.44 1.73 -22.04
C ARG A 78 10.00 0.54 -22.90
N ASN A 79 10.76 -0.55 -22.79
CA ASN A 79 10.43 -1.84 -23.40
C ASN A 79 9.33 -2.56 -22.59
N VAL A 80 8.18 -2.78 -23.22
CA VAL A 80 6.98 -3.37 -22.62
C VAL A 80 7.20 -4.81 -22.17
N ASP A 81 7.83 -5.62 -23.02
CA ASP A 81 8.05 -7.04 -22.78
C ASP A 81 9.01 -7.24 -21.61
N ALA A 82 9.99 -6.35 -21.49
CA ALA A 82 10.90 -6.33 -20.35
C ALA A 82 10.21 -5.93 -19.03
N ASP A 83 9.08 -5.20 -19.08
CA ASP A 83 8.33 -4.77 -17.91
C ASP A 83 7.40 -5.88 -17.37
N VAL A 84 6.88 -6.79 -18.22
CA VAL A 84 5.92 -7.85 -17.83
C VAL A 84 6.42 -8.75 -16.70
N LYS A 85 7.69 -9.20 -16.75
CA LYS A 85 8.27 -10.08 -15.71
C LYS A 85 8.33 -9.39 -14.34
N HIS A 86 8.63 -8.09 -14.33
CA HIS A 86 8.71 -7.30 -13.10
C HIS A 86 7.32 -7.02 -12.53
N MET A 87 6.33 -6.82 -13.40
CA MET A 87 4.92 -6.67 -13.00
C MET A 87 4.37 -7.92 -12.31
N LYS A 88 4.70 -9.13 -12.77
CA LYS A 88 4.33 -10.38 -12.05
C LYS A 88 4.92 -10.46 -10.64
N ARG A 89 6.15 -10.00 -10.46
CA ARG A 89 6.78 -9.94 -9.11
C ARG A 89 6.09 -8.90 -8.23
N LEU A 90 5.70 -7.76 -8.80
CA LEU A 90 4.93 -6.74 -8.11
C LEU A 90 3.57 -7.29 -7.65
N GLU A 91 2.83 -7.98 -8.53
CA GLU A 91 1.53 -8.58 -8.21
C GLU A 91 1.60 -9.53 -7.01
N GLY A 92 2.58 -10.45 -6.99
CA GLY A 92 2.75 -11.37 -5.85
C GLY A 92 3.07 -10.67 -4.54
N ARG A 93 3.86 -9.57 -4.59
CA ARG A 93 4.16 -8.76 -3.41
C ARG A 93 2.96 -7.92 -2.96
N LEU A 94 2.21 -7.37 -3.91
CA LEU A 94 1.00 -6.62 -3.66
C LEU A 94 -0.05 -7.50 -2.98
N SER A 95 -0.31 -8.70 -3.51
CA SER A 95 -1.20 -9.68 -2.88
C SER A 95 -0.75 -9.98 -1.45
N SER A 96 0.55 -10.20 -1.24
CA SER A 96 1.08 -10.45 0.11
C SER A 96 0.87 -9.26 1.05
N ALA A 97 1.07 -8.03 0.56
CA ALA A 97 0.83 -6.82 1.32
C ALA A 97 -0.65 -6.66 1.68
N LEU A 98 -1.55 -6.83 0.71
CA LEU A 98 -2.99 -6.72 0.91
C LEU A 98 -3.53 -7.76 1.87
N ASP A 99 -3.00 -8.99 1.84
CA ASP A 99 -3.34 -10.03 2.81
C ASP A 99 -2.94 -9.62 4.23
N VAL A 100 -1.71 -9.13 4.41
CA VAL A 100 -1.23 -8.56 5.68
C VAL A 100 -2.13 -7.41 6.16
N GLY A 101 -2.53 -6.52 5.25
CA GLY A 101 -3.45 -5.43 5.53
C GLY A 101 -4.82 -5.90 5.97
N ASN A 102 -5.37 -6.92 5.30
CA ASN A 102 -6.67 -7.51 5.61
C ASN A 102 -6.70 -8.10 7.02
N LEU A 103 -5.61 -8.77 7.42
CA LEU A 103 -5.48 -9.36 8.75
C LEU A 103 -5.25 -8.32 9.85
N ALA A 104 -4.59 -7.21 9.53
CA ALA A 104 -4.39 -6.10 10.46
C ALA A 104 -5.64 -5.24 10.66
N MET A 105 -6.55 -5.21 9.67
CA MET A 105 -7.72 -4.35 9.65
C MET A 105 -8.62 -4.48 10.88
N PRO A 106 -8.97 -5.67 11.42
CA PRO A 106 -9.81 -5.78 12.62
C PRO A 106 -9.16 -5.13 13.85
N PHE A 107 -7.84 -5.25 14.00
CA PHE A 107 -7.10 -4.67 15.12
C PHE A 107 -7.07 -3.14 15.01
N LEU A 108 -6.84 -2.62 13.81
CA LEU A 108 -6.86 -1.19 13.55
C LEU A 108 -8.27 -0.60 13.70
N LYS A 109 -9.31 -1.35 13.31
CA LYS A 109 -10.70 -0.96 13.50
C LYS A 109 -11.04 -0.86 14.99
N LYS A 110 -10.73 -1.88 15.81
CA LYS A 110 -10.89 -1.81 17.27
C LYS A 110 -10.13 -0.65 17.89
N ALA A 111 -8.92 -0.36 17.41
CA ALA A 111 -8.16 0.79 17.88
C ALA A 111 -8.80 2.14 17.51
N TYR A 112 -9.59 2.18 16.42
CA TYR A 112 -10.29 3.38 15.95
C TYR A 112 -11.66 3.60 16.63
N ASP A 113 -12.51 2.58 16.65
CA ASP A 113 -13.93 2.69 17.06
C ASP A 113 -14.25 1.92 18.34
N GLY A 114 -13.27 1.26 18.96
CA GLY A 114 -13.46 0.43 20.14
C GLY A 114 -14.22 -0.89 19.89
N SER A 115 -14.48 -1.25 18.62
CA SER A 115 -15.21 -2.47 18.28
C SER A 115 -14.53 -3.74 18.77
N ASP A 116 -15.29 -4.79 19.04
CA ASP A 116 -14.70 -6.08 19.41
C ASP A 116 -13.95 -6.70 18.24
N VAL A 117 -12.66 -6.98 18.45
CA VAL A 117 -11.90 -7.89 17.59
C VAL A 117 -12.45 -9.29 17.84
N ARG A 118 -13.29 -9.78 16.94
CA ARG A 118 -13.76 -11.18 16.98
C ARG A 118 -12.73 -12.09 16.31
N PHE A 119 -11.57 -12.27 16.96
CA PHE A 119 -10.73 -13.43 16.71
C PHE A 119 -10.96 -14.47 17.82
N PRO A 120 -11.29 -15.73 17.49
CA PRO A 120 -11.48 -16.78 18.50
C PRO A 120 -10.24 -16.90 19.40
N GLY A 121 -10.39 -16.61 20.70
CA GLY A 121 -9.32 -16.75 21.69
C GLY A 121 -8.38 -15.54 21.84
N MET A 122 -8.74 -14.35 21.37
CA MET A 122 -7.96 -13.12 21.59
C MET A 122 -8.82 -11.97 22.12
N SER A 123 -8.54 -11.54 23.35
CA SER A 123 -9.19 -10.38 24.00
C SER A 123 -8.41 -9.08 23.83
N ASP A 124 -7.08 -9.15 23.76
CA ASP A 124 -6.20 -8.00 23.94
C ASP A 124 -5.60 -7.51 22.61
N LEU A 125 -5.58 -6.19 22.43
CA LEU A 125 -4.85 -5.50 21.37
C LEU A 125 -3.35 -5.53 21.69
N THR A 126 -2.65 -6.60 21.33
CA THR A 126 -1.18 -6.64 21.37
C THR A 126 -0.63 -7.05 20.01
N LEU A 127 0.61 -6.65 19.70
CA LEU A 127 1.31 -7.11 18.49
C LEU A 127 1.43 -8.65 18.46
N ALA A 128 1.54 -9.28 19.64
CA ALA A 128 1.55 -10.73 19.77
C ALA A 128 0.19 -11.34 19.40
N SER A 129 -0.92 -10.73 19.82
CA SER A 129 -2.27 -11.13 19.40
C SER A 129 -2.46 -10.95 17.89
N LEU A 130 -2.04 -9.82 17.33
CA LEU A 130 -2.08 -9.58 15.88
C LEU A 130 -1.29 -10.64 15.11
N THR A 131 -0.06 -10.92 15.53
CA THR A 131 0.78 -11.97 14.94
C THR A 131 0.11 -13.34 15.04
N LYS A 132 -0.46 -13.67 16.20
CA LYS A 132 -1.15 -14.95 16.45
C LYS A 132 -2.43 -15.08 15.63
N ALA A 133 -3.18 -14.00 15.40
CA ALA A 133 -4.40 -14.04 14.58
C ALA A 133 -4.06 -14.34 13.13
N ILE A 134 -3.00 -13.69 12.62
CA ILE A 134 -2.45 -13.93 11.29
C ILE A 134 -1.99 -15.39 11.15
N GLU A 135 -1.29 -15.94 12.16
CA GLU A 135 -0.86 -17.34 12.17
C GLU A 135 -2.05 -18.32 12.14
N LEU A 136 -3.12 -18.04 12.90
CA LEU A 136 -4.31 -18.89 12.95
C LEU A 136 -5.16 -18.84 11.68
N GLU A 137 -5.35 -17.66 11.09
CA GLU A 137 -6.20 -17.46 9.92
C GLU A 137 -5.59 -18.09 8.66
N ARG A 138 -4.26 -18.03 8.53
CA ARG A 138 -3.59 -18.62 7.37
C ARG A 138 -3.59 -20.14 7.34
N ARG A 139 -3.89 -20.88 8.44
CA ARG A 139 -3.97 -22.37 8.46
C ARG A 139 -2.82 -23.12 7.75
N ILE A 140 -1.64 -22.54 7.60
CA ILE A 140 -0.54 -23.22 6.91
C ILE A 140 0.36 -23.85 7.96
N GLY A 141 0.72 -25.12 7.78
CA GLY A 141 1.75 -25.84 8.53
C GLY A 141 3.17 -25.28 8.34
N LEU A 142 3.30 -23.95 8.29
CA LEU A 142 4.55 -23.23 8.42
C LEU A 142 4.87 -23.10 9.91
N ASP A 143 6.14 -23.31 10.25
CA ASP A 143 6.66 -23.00 11.58
C ASP A 143 6.33 -21.53 11.94
N PRO A 144 5.58 -21.27 13.02
CA PRO A 144 5.19 -19.93 13.46
C PRO A 144 6.39 -18.96 13.56
N ALA A 145 7.56 -19.46 13.99
CA ALA A 145 8.76 -18.65 14.10
C ALA A 145 9.27 -18.16 12.72
N ASN A 146 9.15 -19.00 11.69
CA ASN A 146 9.54 -18.68 10.31
C ASN A 146 8.53 -17.74 9.65
N PHE A 147 7.22 -17.96 9.89
CA PHE A 147 6.17 -17.08 9.40
C PHE A 147 6.36 -15.66 9.95
N ARG A 148 6.53 -15.52 11.28
CA ARG A 148 6.74 -14.22 11.91
C ARG A 148 7.94 -13.48 11.31
N LYS A 149 9.09 -14.16 11.18
CA LYS A 149 10.34 -13.54 10.71
C LYS A 149 10.33 -13.21 9.22
N ARG A 150 9.80 -14.08 8.38
CA ARG A 150 9.91 -13.97 6.91
C ARG A 150 8.69 -13.30 6.28
N ASP A 151 7.51 -13.57 6.82
CA ASP A 151 6.25 -13.29 6.13
C ASP A 151 5.42 -12.19 6.83
N TRP A 152 5.73 -11.84 8.08
CA TRP A 152 5.03 -10.78 8.84
C TRP A 152 5.90 -9.57 9.18
N LEU A 153 6.99 -9.75 9.95
CA LEU A 153 7.84 -8.65 10.42
C LEU A 153 8.31 -7.69 9.31
N PRO A 154 8.68 -8.17 8.10
CA PRO A 154 9.09 -7.27 7.03
C PRO A 154 8.00 -6.29 6.58
N TRP A 155 6.72 -6.60 6.77
CA TRP A 155 5.58 -5.79 6.34
C TRP A 155 5.08 -4.81 7.39
N LEU A 156 5.51 -4.95 8.65
CA LEU A 156 5.13 -4.02 9.72
C LEU A 156 5.31 -2.54 9.37
N PRO A 157 6.40 -2.11 8.69
CA PRO A 157 6.57 -0.70 8.33
C PRO A 157 5.44 -0.13 7.48
N VAL A 158 4.72 -0.96 6.72
CA VAL A 158 3.71 -0.55 5.73
C VAL A 158 2.34 -1.17 5.98
N VAL A 159 2.14 -1.83 7.12
CA VAL A 159 0.87 -2.51 7.45
C VAL A 159 -0.33 -1.55 7.42
N HIS A 160 -0.14 -0.30 7.83
CA HIS A 160 -1.15 0.74 7.79
C HIS A 160 -1.53 1.14 6.36
N LEU A 161 -0.57 1.14 5.42
CA LEU A 161 -0.85 1.39 3.99
C LEU A 161 -1.68 0.27 3.40
N ALA A 162 -1.28 -0.97 3.67
CA ALA A 162 -2.02 -2.13 3.17
C ALA A 162 -3.43 -2.23 3.77
N ALA A 163 -3.58 -1.96 5.06
CA ALA A 163 -4.89 -1.94 5.71
C ALA A 163 -5.79 -0.84 5.16
N ALA A 164 -5.25 0.38 4.98
CA ALA A 164 -5.97 1.48 4.35
C ALA A 164 -6.44 1.14 2.93
N ALA A 165 -5.59 0.43 2.17
CA ALA A 165 -5.93 -0.01 0.83
C ALA A 165 -7.13 -0.96 0.85
N ARG A 166 -7.12 -1.96 1.74
CA ARG A 166 -8.24 -2.89 1.92
C ARG A 166 -9.53 -2.17 2.35
N VAL A 167 -9.43 -1.18 3.25
CA VAL A 167 -10.58 -0.35 3.65
C VAL A 167 -11.19 0.35 2.44
N VAL A 168 -10.38 1.01 1.60
CA VAL A 168 -10.88 1.70 0.40
C VAL A 168 -11.49 0.72 -0.60
N LEU A 169 -10.82 -0.40 -0.89
CA LEU A 169 -11.35 -1.43 -1.78
C LEU A 169 -12.70 -1.98 -1.30
N GLN A 170 -12.82 -2.23 0.01
CA GLN A 170 -14.07 -2.69 0.61
C GLN A 170 -15.18 -1.63 0.52
N GLN A 171 -14.89 -0.36 0.82
CA GLN A 171 -15.87 0.73 0.68
C GLN A 171 -16.39 0.88 -0.76
N VAL A 172 -15.50 0.75 -1.76
CA VAL A 172 -15.91 0.78 -3.17
C VAL A 172 -16.77 -0.43 -3.50
N ARG A 173 -16.42 -1.62 -2.99
CA ARG A 173 -17.24 -2.83 -3.17
C ARG A 173 -18.63 -2.67 -2.57
N GLU A 174 -18.73 -2.10 -1.37
CA GLU A 174 -20.01 -1.89 -0.67
C GLU A 174 -20.92 -0.89 -1.41
N THR A 175 -20.35 0.11 -2.07
CA THR A 175 -21.10 1.15 -2.79
C THR A 175 -21.44 0.77 -4.23
N SER A 176 -20.52 0.10 -4.94
CA SER A 176 -20.67 -0.23 -6.37
C SER A 176 -21.08 -1.69 -6.64
N GLY A 177 -21.04 -2.56 -5.63
CA GLY A 177 -21.27 -4.00 -5.77
C GLY A 177 -20.07 -4.79 -6.30
N ARG A 178 -18.97 -4.14 -6.71
CA ARG A 178 -17.75 -4.77 -7.24
C ARG A 178 -16.50 -4.20 -6.56
N GLU A 179 -15.56 -5.08 -6.17
CA GLU A 179 -14.22 -4.62 -5.76
C GLU A 179 -13.42 -4.24 -7.02
N PRO A 180 -12.86 -3.02 -7.11
CA PRO A 180 -12.05 -2.64 -8.25
C PRO A 180 -10.73 -3.41 -8.24
N GLU A 181 -10.18 -3.67 -9.43
CA GLU A 181 -8.82 -4.19 -9.52
C GLU A 181 -7.81 -3.15 -9.03
N TRP A 182 -6.63 -3.60 -8.58
CA TRP A 182 -5.62 -2.68 -8.07
C TRP A 182 -5.21 -1.61 -9.09
N LEU A 183 -5.08 -2.00 -10.35
CA LEU A 183 -4.71 -1.05 -11.41
C LEU A 183 -5.83 -0.02 -11.67
N GLU A 184 -7.10 -0.42 -11.56
CA GLU A 184 -8.24 0.50 -11.63
C GLU A 184 -8.22 1.50 -10.45
N MET A 185 -7.98 1.00 -9.24
CA MET A 185 -7.78 1.85 -8.05
C MET A 185 -6.64 2.85 -8.25
N MET A 186 -5.58 2.46 -8.96
CA MET A 186 -4.41 3.29 -9.22
C MET A 186 -4.52 4.21 -10.43
N ALA A 187 -5.55 4.04 -11.25
CA ALA A 187 -5.91 4.97 -12.30
C ALA A 187 -6.84 6.10 -11.81
N ASP A 188 -7.51 5.90 -10.67
CA ASP A 188 -8.48 6.87 -10.11
C ASP A 188 -7.84 7.76 -9.03
N ALA A 189 -7.67 9.05 -9.36
CA ALA A 189 -7.07 10.04 -8.44
C ALA A 189 -7.82 10.17 -7.10
N GLY A 190 -9.15 10.03 -7.11
CA GLY A 190 -9.98 10.11 -5.91
C GLY A 190 -9.77 8.92 -4.98
N LEU A 191 -9.64 7.71 -5.54
CA LEU A 191 -9.33 6.50 -4.77
C LEU A 191 -7.91 6.53 -4.19
N ILE A 192 -6.93 7.06 -4.94
CA ILE A 192 -5.56 7.26 -4.45
C ILE A 192 -5.54 8.22 -3.26
N ALA A 193 -6.19 9.37 -3.43
CA ALA A 193 -6.33 10.37 -2.39
C ALA A 193 -6.99 9.81 -1.12
N ARG A 194 -8.07 9.03 -1.30
CA ARG A 194 -8.77 8.35 -0.19
C ARG A 194 -7.84 7.37 0.52
N TRP A 195 -7.16 6.51 -0.24
CA TRP A 195 -6.22 5.53 0.30
C TRP A 195 -5.12 6.16 1.15
N LEU A 196 -4.46 7.20 0.64
CA LEU A 196 -3.36 7.84 1.36
C LEU A 196 -3.83 8.57 2.63
N ARG A 197 -5.03 9.17 2.61
CA ARG A 197 -5.64 9.77 3.82
C ARG A 197 -5.97 8.71 4.86
N GLU A 198 -6.58 7.60 4.45
CA GLU A 198 -6.86 6.48 5.35
C GLU A 198 -5.55 5.93 5.95
N ALA A 199 -4.50 5.80 5.14
CA ALA A 199 -3.19 5.35 5.63
C ALA A 199 -2.62 6.30 6.69
N GLN A 200 -2.71 7.62 6.47
CA GLN A 200 -2.27 8.63 7.45
C GLN A 200 -3.09 8.57 8.75
N ALA A 201 -4.41 8.38 8.66
CA ALA A 201 -5.26 8.20 9.83
C ALA A 201 -4.86 6.94 10.61
N LEU A 202 -4.65 5.83 9.90
CA LEU A 202 -4.24 4.56 10.49
C LEU A 202 -2.85 4.62 11.13
N VAL A 203 -1.91 5.43 10.65
CA VAL A 203 -0.62 5.65 11.36
C VAL A 203 -0.85 6.16 12.77
N ARG A 204 -1.73 7.16 12.93
CA ARG A 204 -2.01 7.75 14.25
C ARG A 204 -2.64 6.72 15.19
N ILE A 205 -3.62 5.99 14.68
CA ILE A 205 -4.32 4.93 15.44
C ILE A 205 -3.35 3.81 15.82
N ALA A 206 -2.52 3.36 14.88
CA ALA A 206 -1.53 2.31 15.11
C ALA A 206 -0.49 2.72 16.16
N ILE A 207 -0.01 3.97 16.15
CA ILE A 207 0.93 4.46 17.17
C ILE A 207 0.25 4.55 18.54
N LEU A 208 -0.98 5.03 18.61
CA LEU A 208 -1.72 5.10 19.88
C LEU A 208 -1.97 3.71 20.48
N ALA A 209 -2.36 2.74 19.65
CA ALA A 209 -2.59 1.37 20.09
C ALA A 209 -1.29 0.59 20.35
N PHE A 210 -0.24 0.90 19.59
CA PHE A 210 1.04 0.19 19.60
C PHE A 210 2.21 1.18 19.51
N PRO A 211 2.57 1.89 20.61
CA PRO A 211 3.58 2.95 20.57
C PRO A 211 4.95 2.48 20.05
N MET A 212 5.30 1.21 20.24
CA MET A 212 6.54 0.63 19.73
C MET A 212 6.64 0.61 18.20
N LEU A 213 5.53 0.77 17.47
CA LEU A 213 5.54 0.85 16.01
C LEU A 213 5.99 2.23 15.51
N GLU A 214 6.06 3.27 16.35
CA GLU A 214 6.35 4.64 15.90
C GLU A 214 7.66 4.77 15.10
N ALA A 215 8.72 4.09 15.54
CA ALA A 215 10.01 4.09 14.84
C ALA A 215 10.00 3.24 13.55
N THR A 216 9.10 2.26 13.48
CA THR A 216 9.03 1.27 12.40
C THR A 216 8.15 1.72 11.24
N LEU A 217 7.05 2.42 11.53
CA LEU A 217 6.07 2.79 10.51
C LEU A 217 6.66 3.79 9.51
N VAL A 218 6.45 3.50 8.24
CA VAL A 218 6.62 4.45 7.15
C VAL A 218 5.59 5.58 7.34
N ARG A 219 5.99 6.82 7.06
CA ARG A 219 5.06 7.95 7.01
C ARG A 219 4.95 8.44 5.57
N ILE A 220 3.74 8.54 5.05
CA ILE A 220 3.47 9.16 3.75
C ILE A 220 2.72 10.46 3.98
N GLU A 221 3.24 11.54 3.42
CA GLU A 221 2.68 12.89 3.52
C GLU A 221 2.35 13.40 2.11
N LEU A 222 1.18 14.03 1.96
CA LEU A 222 0.79 14.75 0.75
C LEU A 222 0.95 16.24 1.02
N VAL A 223 1.83 16.91 0.29
CA VAL A 223 2.12 18.35 0.48
C VAL A 223 1.12 19.18 -0.30
N GLY A 224 0.74 20.34 0.26
CA GLY A 224 0.09 21.40 -0.51
C GLY A 224 -1.35 21.13 -0.95
N VAL A 225 -1.97 20.03 -0.51
CA VAL A 225 -3.30 19.66 -0.97
C VAL A 225 -4.23 19.36 0.20
N THR A 226 -5.13 20.29 0.50
CA THR A 226 -6.49 19.93 0.91
C THR A 226 -7.11 19.20 -0.28
N LEU A 227 -6.97 17.88 -0.28
CA LEU A 227 -7.58 17.04 -1.31
C LEU A 227 -9.08 17.34 -1.30
N PRO A 228 -9.73 17.50 -2.47
CA PRO A 228 -11.16 17.75 -2.50
C PRO A 228 -11.87 16.70 -1.63
N PRO A 229 -12.91 17.10 -0.87
CA PRO A 229 -13.67 16.16 -0.08
C PRO A 229 -14.13 15.02 -0.99
N ALA A 230 -14.06 13.80 -0.47
CA ALA A 230 -14.67 12.67 -1.15
C ALA A 230 -16.15 13.00 -1.35
N ASN A 231 -16.58 13.11 -2.60
CA ASN A 231 -18.00 13.10 -2.94
C ASN A 231 -18.62 11.76 -2.51
#